data_AF-A0A1X0Y5K4-F1
#
_entry.id   AF-A0A1X0Y5K4-F1
#
_cell.length_a   1.000
_cell.length_b   1.000
_cell.length_c   1.000
_cell.angle_alpha   90.00
_cell.angle_beta   90.00
_cell.angle_gamma   90.00
#
_symmetry.space_group_name_H-M   'P 1'
#
loop_
_entity.id
_entity.type
_entity.pdbx_description
1 polymer ?
#
loop_
_entity_poly.entity_id
_entity_poly.type
_entity_poly.pdbx_seq_one_letter_code
_entity_poly.pdbx_strand_id
1 'polypeptide(L)'
;MLELIEKTVLTAMGAVSMTQKKAEEMLEELKQRCNLSEEEGKDLLQRLQGIARENQSKLQEMAQQEVHKACQRMGVVTTEEFEKLRKKVTQLEKKLRAQSR
;
A
#
# COMPACT_ATOMS: atom_id res chain seq x y z
N MET A 1 -11.52 -15.40 -21.92
CA MET A 1 -10.34 -15.00 -22.73
C MET A 1 -9.68 -13.77 -22.11
N LEU A 2 -10.38 -12.63 -21.98
CA LEU A 2 -9.83 -11.40 -21.36
C LEU A 2 -9.30 -11.59 -19.94
N GLU A 3 -10.02 -12.28 -19.06
CA GLU A 3 -9.53 -12.55 -17.68
C GLU A 3 -8.24 -13.37 -17.63
N LEU A 4 -8.01 -14.26 -18.60
CA LEU A 4 -6.81 -15.09 -18.65
C LEU A 4 -5.61 -14.25 -19.09
N ILE A 5 -5.82 -13.32 -20.02
CA ILE A 5 -4.82 -12.35 -20.48
C ILE A 5 -4.50 -11.37 -19.35
N GLU A 6 -5.52 -10.85 -18.66
CA GLU A 6 -5.39 -9.99 -17.49
C GLU A 6 -4.52 -10.65 -16.40
N LYS A 7 -4.82 -11.92 -16.06
CA LYS A 7 -4.01 -12.70 -15.11
C LYS A 7 -2.59 -12.99 -15.60
N THR A 8 -2.40 -13.26 -16.89
CA THR A 8 -1.08 -13.54 -17.47
C THR A 8 -0.20 -12.29 -17.48
N VAL A 9 -0.79 -11.13 -17.81
CA VAL A 9 -0.14 -9.81 -17.77
C VAL A 9 0.25 -9.44 -16.34
N LEU A 10 -0.67 -9.57 -15.38
CA LEU A 10 -0.40 -9.28 -13.97
C LEU A 10 0.67 -10.19 -13.37
N THR A 11 0.72 -11.46 -13.79
CA THR A 11 1.77 -12.41 -13.37
C THR A 11 3.11 -12.06 -14.00
N ALA A 12 3.13 -11.63 -15.27
CA ALA A 12 4.35 -11.16 -15.95
C ALA A 12 4.87 -9.84 -15.35
N MET A 13 3.98 -8.94 -14.92
CA MET A 13 4.33 -7.68 -14.23
C MET A 13 5.10 -7.90 -12.92
N GLY A 14 4.96 -9.07 -12.27
CA GLY A 14 5.70 -9.43 -11.06
C GLY A 14 7.11 -9.98 -11.33
N ALA A 15 7.37 -10.53 -12.52
CA ALA A 15 8.61 -11.23 -12.85
C ALA A 15 9.59 -10.38 -13.67
N VAL A 16 9.13 -9.32 -14.32
CA VAL A 16 9.95 -8.46 -15.19
C VAL A 16 9.87 -7.03 -14.68
N SER A 17 11.01 -6.45 -14.30
CA SER A 17 11.11 -5.02 -13.96
C SER A 17 10.44 -4.18 -15.06
N MET A 18 9.32 -3.53 -14.73
CA MET A 18 8.55 -2.71 -15.66
C MET A 18 9.43 -1.57 -16.18
N THR A 19 9.86 -1.67 -17.43
CA THR A 19 10.51 -0.57 -18.16
C THR A 19 9.52 -0.03 -19.19
N GLN A 20 9.60 1.27 -19.48
CA GLN A 20 8.68 1.95 -20.40
C GLN A 20 8.61 1.26 -21.77
N LYS A 21 9.77 0.80 -22.27
CA LYS A 21 9.88 0.04 -23.52
C LYS A 21 9.14 -1.31 -23.49
N LYS A 22 9.15 -2.02 -22.35
CA LYS A 22 8.45 -3.31 -22.22
C LYS A 22 6.94 -3.13 -22.08
N ALA A 23 6.50 -2.01 -21.52
CA ALA A 23 5.09 -1.63 -21.49
C ALA A 23 4.54 -1.38 -22.91
N GLU A 24 5.30 -0.66 -23.74
CA GLU A 24 4.94 -0.37 -25.13
C GLU A 24 4.86 -1.63 -25.99
N GLU A 25 5.84 -2.54 -25.88
CA GLU A 25 5.81 -3.83 -26.58
C GLU A 25 4.61 -4.70 -26.19
N MET A 26 4.25 -4.74 -24.90
CA MET A 26 3.06 -5.46 -24.44
C MET A 26 1.76 -4.87 -24.97
N LEU A 27 1.65 -3.54 -25.02
CA LEU A 27 0.48 -2.87 -25.59
C LEU A 27 0.30 -3.22 -27.06
N GLU A 28 1.40 -3.30 -27.82
CA GLU A 28 1.38 -3.63 -29.24
C GLU A 28 1.01 -5.11 -29.47
N GLU A 29 1.55 -6.03 -28.66
CA GLU A 29 1.16 -7.45 -28.68
C GLU A 29 -0.31 -7.66 -28.28
N LEU A 30 -0.82 -6.89 -27.31
CA LEU A 30 -2.23 -6.95 -26.90
C LEU A 30 -3.16 -6.45 -28.02
N LYS A 31 -2.78 -5.37 -28.72
CA LYS A 31 -3.53 -4.90 -29.90
C LYS A 31 -3.56 -5.94 -31.02
N GLN A 32 -2.41 -6.54 -31.34
CA GLN A 32 -2.29 -7.52 -32.42
C GLN A 32 -2.98 -8.85 -32.10
N ARG A 33 -2.89 -9.33 -30.86
CA ARG A 33 -3.42 -10.65 -30.47
C ARG A 33 -4.88 -10.62 -30.05
N CYS A 34 -5.41 -9.48 -29.59
CA CYS A 34 -6.76 -9.43 -29.03
C CYS A 34 -7.82 -8.79 -29.92
N ASN A 35 -7.49 -8.25 -31.11
CA ASN A 35 -8.45 -7.51 -31.94
C ASN A 35 -9.28 -6.50 -31.12
N LEU A 36 -8.66 -5.92 -30.09
CA LEU A 36 -9.32 -5.00 -29.18
C LEU A 36 -9.56 -3.70 -29.94
N SER A 37 -10.82 -3.27 -29.99
CA SER A 37 -11.15 -1.92 -30.40
C SER A 37 -10.51 -0.89 -29.45
N GLU A 38 -10.31 0.34 -29.90
CA GLU A 38 -9.77 1.40 -29.04
C GLU A 38 -10.58 1.60 -27.75
N GLU A 39 -11.89 1.37 -27.81
CA GLU A 39 -12.80 1.41 -26.67
C GLU A 39 -12.47 0.32 -25.64
N GLU A 40 -12.34 -0.94 -26.07
CA GLU A 40 -12.03 -2.05 -25.16
C GLU A 40 -10.61 -1.95 -24.59
N GLY A 41 -9.67 -1.41 -25.36
CA GLY A 41 -8.32 -1.11 -24.87
C GLY A 41 -8.31 -0.03 -23.77
N LYS A 42 -9.14 1.02 -23.92
CA LYS A 42 -9.30 2.07 -22.90
C LYS A 42 -9.95 1.53 -21.63
N ASP A 43 -10.99 0.70 -21.74
CA ASP A 43 -11.66 0.08 -20.59
C ASP A 43 -10.70 -0.83 -19.82
N LEU A 44 -9.93 -1.68 -20.53
CA LEU A 44 -8.93 -2.54 -19.92
C LEU A 44 -7.85 -1.74 -19.18
N LEU A 45 -7.35 -0.65 -19.80
CA LEU A 45 -6.35 0.22 -19.17
C LEU A 45 -6.90 0.87 -17.89
N GLN A 46 -8.15 1.34 -17.90
CA GLN A 46 -8.80 1.91 -16.72
C GLN A 46 -8.95 0.87 -15.61
N ARG A 47 -9.38 -0.36 -15.93
CA ARG A 47 -9.51 -1.46 -14.95
C ARG A 47 -8.15 -1.82 -14.34
N LEU A 48 -7.10 -1.94 -15.15
CA LEU A 48 -5.74 -2.20 -14.67
C LEU A 48 -5.21 -1.09 -13.77
N GLN A 49 -5.44 0.18 -14.14
CA GLN A 49 -5.07 1.32 -13.29
C GLN A 49 -5.82 1.33 -11.95
N GLY A 50 -7.11 0.96 -11.96
CA GLY A 50 -7.91 0.81 -10.75
C GLY A 50 -7.34 -0.26 -9.82
N ILE A 51 -7.08 -1.46 -10.36
CA ILE A 51 -6.50 -2.58 -9.61
C ILE A 51 -5.11 -2.22 -9.06
N ALA A 52 -4.27 -1.56 -9.87
CA ALA A 52 -2.95 -1.13 -9.45
C ALA A 52 -3.01 -0.16 -8.27
N ARG A 53 -3.90 0.85 -8.32
CA ARG A 53 -4.08 1.81 -7.22
C ARG A 53 -4.60 1.14 -5.94
N GLU A 54 -5.58 0.25 -6.06
CA GLU A 54 -6.13 -0.46 -4.91
C GLU A 54 -5.07 -1.36 -4.25
N ASN A 55 -4.32 -2.11 -5.06
CA ASN A 55 -3.22 -2.95 -4.57
C ASN A 55 -2.10 -2.13 -3.94
N GLN A 56 -1.75 -0.97 -4.52
CA GLN A 56 -0.76 -0.08 -3.93
C GLN A 56 -1.18 0.41 -2.54
N SER A 57 -2.45 0.80 -2.36
CA SER A 57 -2.96 1.24 -1.06
C SER A 57 -2.94 0.11 -0.03
N LYS A 58 -3.38 -1.10 -0.40
CA LYS A 58 -3.35 -2.27 0.50
C LYS A 58 -1.93 -2.63 0.91
N LEU A 59 -0.99 -2.61 -0.04
CA LEU A 59 0.43 -2.86 0.24
C LEU A 59 1.02 -1.82 1.19
N GLN A 60 0.68 -0.54 1.01
CA GLN A 60 1.13 0.53 1.90
C GLN A 60 0.59 0.35 3.31
N GLU A 61 -0.68 -0.02 3.46
CA GLU A 61 -1.30 -0.27 4.76
C GLU A 61 -0.65 -1.49 5.46
N MET A 62 -0.45 -2.60 4.74
CA MET A 62 0.23 -3.77 5.27
C MET A 62 1.67 -3.45 5.73
N ALA A 63 2.41 -2.68 4.94
CA ALA A 63 3.76 -2.24 5.29
C ALA A 63 3.76 -1.38 6.56
N GLN A 64 2.84 -0.42 6.68
CA GLN A 64 2.70 0.39 7.90
C GLN A 64 2.37 -0.46 9.12
N GLN A 65 1.44 -1.42 8.98
CA GLN A 65 1.08 -2.33 10.07
C GLN A 65 2.26 -3.20 10.51
N GLU A 66 3.05 -3.75 9.58
CA GLU A 66 4.21 -4.56 9.95
C GLU A 66 5.31 -3.75 10.63
N VAL A 67 5.58 -2.53 10.16
CA VAL A 67 6.50 -1.61 10.84
C VAL A 67 6.00 -1.30 12.25
N HIS A 68 4.71 -1.01 12.41
CA HIS A 68 4.11 -0.73 13.71
C HIS A 68 4.26 -1.93 14.68
N LYS A 69 3.93 -3.15 14.22
CA LYS A 69 4.11 -4.38 15.00
C LYS A 69 5.58 -4.65 15.35
N ALA A 70 6.51 -4.33 14.46
CA ALA A 70 7.94 -4.48 14.73
C ALA A 70 8.40 -3.53 15.84
N CYS A 71 8.01 -2.25 15.77
CA CYS A 71 8.27 -1.26 16.82
C CYS A 71 7.70 -1.71 18.17
N GLN A 72 6.46 -2.20 18.20
CA GLN A 72 5.84 -2.75 19.41
C GLN A 72 6.62 -3.94 19.99
N ARG A 73 7.05 -4.89 19.14
CA ARG A 73 7.87 -6.05 19.56
C ARG A 73 9.22 -5.64 20.16
N MET A 74 9.80 -4.54 19.69
CA MET A 74 11.04 -3.98 20.22
C MET A 74 10.84 -3.11 21.48
N GLY A 75 9.60 -2.90 21.93
CA GLY A 75 9.29 -2.04 23.06
C GLY A 75 9.39 -0.54 22.75
N VAL A 76 9.40 -0.16 21.47
CA VAL A 76 9.40 1.24 21.04
C VAL A 76 7.97 1.77 21.12
N VAL A 77 7.76 2.77 21.98
CA VAL A 77 6.47 3.47 22.11
C VAL A 77 6.37 4.64 21.14
N THR A 78 5.16 4.96 20.71
CA THR A 78 4.92 6.15 19.91
C THR A 78 5.08 7.43 20.74
N THR A 79 5.39 8.54 20.09
CA THR A 79 5.44 9.86 20.75
C THR A 79 4.13 10.21 21.45
N GLU A 80 2.99 9.82 20.88
CA GLU A 80 1.68 10.08 21.46
C GLU A 80 1.46 9.29 22.77
N GLU A 81 1.83 8.02 22.79
CA GLU A 81 1.77 7.18 24.00
C GLU A 81 2.69 7.72 25.09
N PHE A 82 3.91 8.14 24.72
CA PHE A 82 4.86 8.75 25.64
C PHE A 82 4.31 10.06 26.24
N GLU A 83 3.75 10.95 25.43
CA GLU A 83 3.17 12.20 25.91
C GLU A 83 1.93 11.97 26.79
N LYS A 84 1.10 10.96 26.49
CA LYS A 84 0.01 10.53 27.38
C LYS A 84 0.54 10.07 28.74
N LEU A 85 1.61 9.28 28.77
CA LEU A 85 2.25 8.83 30.01
C LEU A 85 2.82 10.03 30.78
N ARG A 86 3.56 10.90 30.11
CA ARG A 86 4.15 12.12 30.69
C ARG A 86 3.10 13.00 31.36
N LYS A 87 1.97 13.25 30.70
CA LYS A 87 0.85 14.01 31.28
C LYS A 87 0.29 13.35 32.53
N LYS A 88 0.11 12.02 32.53
CA LYS A 88 -0.35 11.27 33.72
C LYS A 88 0.64 11.40 34.87
N VAL A 89 1.94 11.27 34.61
CA VAL A 89 2.99 11.45 35.63
C VAL A 89 2.92 12.84 36.24
N THR A 90 2.88 13.89 35.42
CA THR A 90 2.78 15.27 35.92
C THR A 90 1.51 15.51 36.76
N GLN A 91 0.38 14.90 36.40
CA GLN A 91 -0.84 15.00 37.20
C GLN A 91 -0.71 14.29 38.55
N LEU A 92 -0.10 13.11 38.58
CA LEU A 92 0.15 12.37 39.82
C LEU A 92 1.10 13.13 40.74
N GLU A 93 2.19 13.69 40.20
CA GLU A 93 3.13 14.52 40.95
C GLU A 93 2.44 15.73 41.59
N LYS A 94 1.54 16.40 40.86
CA LYS A 94 0.75 17.52 41.40
C LYS A 94 -0.17 17.09 42.52
N LYS A 95 -0.86 15.95 42.38
CA LYS A 95 -1.76 15.40 43.41
C LYS A 95 -1.01 15.03 44.69
N LEU A 96 0.14 14.36 44.56
CA LEU A 96 1.00 14.01 45.69
C LEU A 96 1.47 15.27 46.43
N ARG A 97 1.95 16.29 45.72
CA ARG A 97 2.33 17.57 46.34
C ARG A 97 1.18 18.28 47.06
N ALA A 98 -0.04 18.14 46.57
CA ALA A 98 -1.23 18.72 47.20
C ALA A 98 -1.68 17.93 48.43
N GLN A 99 -1.40 16.62 48.51
CA GLN A 99 -1.68 15.78 49.69
C GLN A 99 -0.61 15.87 50.78
N SER A 100 0.62 16.25 50.43
CA SER A 100 1.73 16.43 51.38
C SER A 100 1.84 17.85 51.97
N ARG A 101 0.83 18.71 51.74
CA ARG A 101 0.66 20.02 52.37
C ARG A 101 -0.57 20.00 53.26
#